data_AF-Q6CPD3-F1
#
_entry.id   AF-Q6CPD3-F1
#
_cell.length_a   1.000
_cell.length_b   1.000
_cell.length_c   1.000
_cell.angle_alpha   90.00
_cell.angle_beta   90.00
_cell.angle_gamma   90.00
#
_symmetry.space_group_name_H-M   'P 1'
#
loop_
_entity.id
_entity.type
_entity.pdbx_description
1 polymer ?
#
loop_
_entity_poly.entity_id
_entity_poly.type
_entity_poly.pdbx_seq_one_letter_code
_entity_poly.pdbx_strand_id
1 'polypeptide(L)'
;MIRYKYAVTFFSSVCFVVFLGLTTDARLKLITSTHDKLAHCIVFCIETVLFTMMFECDTVQLPAFIPKRLRSRNLAAYEPFSMNKYLLAFIVCCVCASTSSEFAQQFLSRGKRSFDVNDILANFSGSLLGLGIAYKIEQQIQHNYENR
;
A
#
# COMPACT_ATOMS: atom_id res chain seq x y z
N MET A 1 -15.28 -2.83 8.38
CA MET A 1 -14.96 -1.72 9.31
C MET A 1 -13.47 -1.40 9.21
N ILE A 2 -13.05 -0.14 9.43
CA ILE A 2 -11.64 0.28 9.35
C ILE A 2 -11.06 0.37 10.77
N ARG A 3 -9.94 -0.32 11.00
CA ARG A 3 -9.15 -0.22 12.24
C ARG A 3 -8.32 1.06 12.20
N TYR A 4 -8.87 2.14 12.77
CA TYR A 4 -8.30 3.50 12.69
C TYR A 4 -6.83 3.61 13.10
N LYS A 5 -6.37 2.84 14.08
CA LYS A 5 -4.97 2.86 14.52
C LYS A 5 -4.01 2.55 13.36
N TYR A 6 -4.26 1.48 12.62
CA TYR A 6 -3.44 1.11 11.46
C TYR A 6 -3.60 2.09 10.31
N ALA A 7 -4.81 2.61 10.07
CA ALA A 7 -5.05 3.59 9.01
C ALA A 7 -4.26 4.89 9.25
N VAL A 8 -4.30 5.43 10.48
CA VAL A 8 -3.55 6.64 10.84
C VAL A 8 -2.05 6.41 10.70
N THR A 9 -1.55 5.27 11.20
CA THR A 9 -0.13 4.91 11.04
C THR A 9 0.26 4.81 9.58
N PHE A 10 -0.52 4.12 8.74
CA PHE A 10 -0.30 3.99 7.30
C PHE A 10 -0.21 5.35 6.60
N PHE A 11 -1.20 6.23 6.78
CA PHE A 11 -1.17 7.54 6.12
C PHE A 11 -0.02 8.41 6.62
N SER A 12 0.34 8.29 7.90
CA SER A 12 1.46 9.04 8.48
C SER A 12 2.80 8.53 7.95
N SER A 13 2.97 7.21 7.81
CA SER A 13 4.19 6.59 7.28
C SER A 13 4.36 6.86 5.79
N VAL A 14 3.29 6.81 4.98
CA VAL A 14 3.34 7.21 3.57
C VAL A 14 3.82 8.66 3.42
N CYS A 15 3.25 9.60 4.18
CA CYS A 15 3.70 10.99 4.16
C CYS A 15 5.18 11.14 4.54
N PHE A 16 5.62 10.41 5.57
CA PHE A 16 7.01 10.42 6.02
C PHE A 16 7.97 9.86 4.96
N VAL A 17 7.63 8.73 4.34
CA VAL A 17 8.43 8.10 3.27
C VAL A 17 8.52 9.00 2.05
N VAL A 18 7.41 9.61 1.63
CA VAL A 18 7.41 10.58 0.52
C VAL A 18 8.32 11.77 0.86
N PHE A 19 8.26 12.30 2.09
CA PHE A 19 9.17 13.35 2.52
C PHE A 19 10.63 12.92 2.46
N LEU A 20 10.97 11.72 2.93
CA LEU A 20 12.33 11.18 2.84
C LEU A 20 12.78 10.96 1.39
N GLY A 21 11.90 10.54 0.49
CA GLY A 21 12.21 10.36 -0.92
C GLY A 21 12.47 11.68 -1.66
N LEU A 22 11.94 12.79 -1.14
CA LEU A 22 12.09 14.14 -1.73
C LEU A 22 13.14 15.00 -1.05
N THR A 23 13.59 14.63 0.14
CA THR A 23 14.53 15.46 0.91
C THR A 23 15.83 15.67 0.13
N THR A 24 16.31 16.91 0.13
CA THR A 24 17.58 17.28 -0.51
C THR A 24 18.75 17.26 0.46
N ASP A 25 18.52 16.87 1.72
CA ASP A 25 19.57 16.77 2.72
C ASP A 25 20.59 15.68 2.33
N ALA A 26 21.86 16.08 2.22
CA ALA A 26 22.94 15.21 1.79
C ALA A 26 23.20 14.03 2.74
N ARG A 27 22.95 14.20 4.05
CA ARG A 27 23.17 13.13 5.04
C ARG A 27 22.10 12.06 4.93
N LEU A 28 20.84 12.48 4.83
CA LEU A 28 19.72 11.55 4.64
C LEU A 28 19.87 10.82 3.31
N LYS A 29 20.14 11.56 2.23
CA LYS A 29 20.33 11.00 0.89
C LYS A 29 21.46 9.98 0.83
N LEU A 30 22.58 10.22 1.51
CA LEU A 30 23.70 9.27 1.56
C LEU A 30 23.24 7.94 2.16
N ILE A 31 22.60 7.98 3.33
CA ILE A 31 22.11 6.77 4.02
C ILE A 31 21.08 6.03 3.16
N THR A 32 20.15 6.73 2.52
CA THR A 32 19.14 6.09 1.67
C THR A 32 19.75 5.52 0.40
N SER A 33 20.78 6.17 -0.17
CA SER A 33 21.38 5.74 -1.44
C SER A 33 22.19 4.44 -1.35
N THR A 34 22.85 4.17 -0.21
CA THR A 34 23.70 2.99 -0.06
C THR A 34 22.90 1.69 -0.10
N HIS A 35 21.66 1.73 0.39
CA HIS A 35 20.79 0.56 0.56
C HIS A 35 19.39 0.83 -0.03
N ASP A 36 19.35 1.58 -1.12
CA ASP A 36 18.11 2.09 -1.74
C ASP A 36 17.10 0.97 -2.04
N LYS A 37 17.52 -0.13 -2.68
CA LYS A 37 16.65 -1.28 -2.98
C LYS A 37 16.12 -1.97 -1.73
N LEU A 38 16.95 -2.10 -0.70
CA LEU A 38 16.54 -2.70 0.56
C LEU A 38 15.58 -1.78 1.32
N ALA A 39 15.83 -0.47 1.30
CA ALA A 39 14.92 0.52 1.88
C ALA A 39 13.55 0.48 1.21
N HIS A 40 13.51 0.44 -0.11
CA HIS A 40 12.30 0.25 -0.91
C HIS A 40 11.54 -1.03 -0.51
N CYS A 41 12.24 -2.17 -0.45
CA CYS A 41 11.67 -3.44 -0.02
C CYS A 41 11.08 -3.39 1.40
N ILE A 42 11.83 -2.86 2.37
CA ILE A 42 11.39 -2.76 3.78
C ILE A 42 10.19 -1.83 3.92
N VAL A 43 10.23 -0.66 3.27
CA VAL A 43 9.15 0.32 3.33
C VAL A 43 7.88 -0.28 2.73
N PHE A 44 7.93 -0.84 1.53
CA PHE A 44 6.76 -1.46 0.91
C PHE A 44 6.24 -2.66 1.71
N CYS A 45 7.11 -3.41 2.38
CA CYS A 45 6.71 -4.46 3.31
C CYS A 45 5.88 -3.89 4.47
N ILE A 46 6.39 -2.87 5.18
CA ILE A 46 5.70 -2.25 6.31
C ILE A 46 4.39 -1.61 5.85
N GLU A 47 4.41 -0.85 4.76
CA GLU A 47 3.22 -0.19 4.21
C GLU A 47 2.14 -1.21 3.81
N THR A 48 2.53 -2.35 3.25
CA THR A 48 1.57 -3.41 2.87
C THR A 48 0.97 -4.09 4.09
N VAL A 49 1.76 -4.29 5.16
CA VAL A 49 1.24 -4.79 6.44
C VAL A 49 0.22 -3.82 7.00
N LEU A 50 0.57 -2.54 7.13
CA LEU A 50 -0.32 -1.51 7.66
C LEU A 50 -1.58 -1.35 6.81
N PHE A 51 -1.43 -1.39 5.48
CA PHE A 51 -2.55 -1.30 4.56
C PHE A 51 -3.52 -2.46 4.75
N THR A 52 -3.02 -3.69 4.80
CA THR A 52 -3.85 -4.88 4.95
C THR A 52 -4.55 -4.90 6.31
N MET A 53 -3.81 -4.59 7.38
CA MET A 53 -4.29 -4.62 8.76
C MET A 53 -5.32 -3.52 9.08
N MET A 54 -5.40 -2.45 8.26
CA MET A 54 -6.42 -1.42 8.44
C MET A 54 -7.84 -1.92 8.17
N PHE A 55 -7.99 -2.99 7.39
CA PHE A 55 -9.29 -3.59 7.10
C PHE A 55 -9.59 -4.70 8.11
N GLU A 56 -10.63 -4.50 8.90
CA GLU A 56 -11.05 -5.49 9.89
C GLU A 56 -11.74 -6.69 9.25
N CYS A 57 -12.54 -6.44 8.23
CA CYS A 57 -13.28 -7.48 7.52
C CYS A 57 -12.42 -8.09 6.41
N ASP A 58 -12.54 -9.39 6.20
CA ASP A 58 -11.84 -10.08 5.11
C ASP A 58 -12.34 -9.66 3.73
N THR A 59 -13.56 -9.13 3.64
CA THR A 59 -14.12 -8.55 2.43
C THR A 59 -14.27 -7.04 2.58
N VAL A 60 -13.72 -6.30 1.63
CA VAL A 60 -13.86 -4.85 1.52
C VAL A 60 -14.90 -4.56 0.45
N GLN A 61 -15.94 -3.82 0.83
CA GLN A 61 -16.95 -3.33 -0.10
C GLN A 61 -16.49 -1.99 -0.66
N LEU A 62 -16.22 -1.95 -1.96
CA LEU A 62 -15.87 -0.73 -2.66
C LEU A 62 -17.16 -0.14 -3.27
N PRO A 63 -17.55 1.08 -2.86
CA PRO A 63 -18.68 1.74 -3.49
C PRO A 63 -18.32 2.02 -4.96
N ALA A 64 -19.18 1.61 -5.88
CA ALA A 64 -19.00 1.93 -7.29
C ALA A 64 -18.99 3.46 -7.46
N PHE A 65 -17.85 4.03 -7.88
CA PHE A 65 -17.75 5.47 -8.18
C PHE A 65 -18.41 5.75 -9.54
N ILE A 66 -19.73 5.60 -9.60
CA ILE A 66 -20.52 5.95 -10.76
C ILE A 66 -20.92 7.42 -10.63
N PRO A 67 -20.48 8.31 -11.54
CA PRO A 67 -20.87 9.72 -11.52
C PRO A 67 -22.39 9.85 -11.48
N LYS A 68 -22.92 10.68 -10.57
CA LYS A 68 -24.38 10.86 -10.39
C LYS A 68 -25.13 11.17 -11.70
N ARG A 69 -24.45 11.80 -12.68
CA ARG A 69 -25.00 12.11 -14.01
C ARG A 69 -25.25 10.87 -14.89
N LEU A 70 -24.51 9.79 -14.67
CA LEU A 70 -24.65 8.50 -15.35
C LEU A 70 -25.54 7.52 -14.57
N ARG A 71 -26.05 7.92 -13.40
CA ARG A 71 -26.89 7.10 -12.52
C ARG A 71 -28.30 6.97 -13.10
N SER A 72 -28.42 6.20 -14.18
CA SER A 72 -29.71 5.77 -14.73
C SER A 72 -30.43 4.85 -13.74
N ARG A 73 -31.77 4.79 -13.76
CA ARG A 73 -32.59 4.00 -12.83
C ARG A 73 -32.20 2.51 -12.78
N ASN A 74 -31.62 1.96 -13.85
CA ASN A 74 -31.13 0.57 -13.93
C ASN A 74 -29.77 0.34 -13.24
N LEU A 75 -28.98 1.38 -12.98
CA LEU A 75 -27.68 1.30 -12.29
C LEU A 75 -27.82 1.29 -10.76
N ALA A 76 -29.03 1.48 -10.24
CA ALA A 76 -29.31 1.33 -8.81
C ALA A 76 -29.25 -0.14 -8.33
N ALA A 77 -29.24 -1.09 -9.26
CA ALA A 77 -29.10 -2.53 -9.00
C ALA A 77 -27.64 -3.03 -9.05
N TYR A 78 -26.66 -2.13 -9.20
CA TYR A 78 -25.26 -2.54 -9.12
C TYR A 78 -24.89 -2.79 -7.65
N GLU A 79 -24.80 -4.07 -7.30
CA GLU A 79 -24.30 -4.52 -5.99
C GLU A 79 -22.90 -3.92 -5.74
N PRO A 80 -22.60 -3.48 -4.50
CA PRO A 80 -21.28 -3.00 -4.16
C PRO A 80 -20.24 -4.08 -4.46
N PHE A 81 -19.16 -3.69 -5.12
CA PHE A 81 -18.09 -4.63 -5.46
C PHE A 81 -17.39 -5.08 -4.18
N SER A 82 -17.54 -6.37 -3.85
CA SER A 82 -16.90 -6.98 -2.69
C SER A 82 -15.63 -7.72 -3.12
N MET A 83 -14.51 -7.41 -2.47
CA MET A 83 -13.23 -8.02 -2.77
C MET A 83 -12.53 -8.44 -1.48
N ASN A 84 -11.83 -9.58 -1.53
CA ASN A 84 -10.99 -10.02 -0.42
C ASN A 84 -9.88 -8.98 -0.12
N LYS A 85 -9.67 -8.62 1.15
CA LYS A 85 -8.69 -7.59 1.55
C LYS A 85 -7.26 -7.90 1.10
N TYR A 86 -6.89 -9.18 1.05
CA TYR A 86 -5.56 -9.61 0.58
C TYR A 86 -5.44 -9.46 -0.95
N LEU A 87 -6.50 -9.72 -1.70
CA LEU A 87 -6.52 -9.44 -3.14
C LEU A 87 -6.48 -7.94 -3.41
N LEU A 88 -7.22 -7.15 -2.62
CA LEU A 88 -7.17 -5.69 -2.70
C LEU A 88 -5.75 -5.18 -2.41
N ALA A 89 -5.11 -5.66 -1.34
CA ALA A 89 -3.74 -5.31 -1.00
C ALA A 89 -2.72 -5.76 -2.06
N PHE A 90 -2.91 -6.94 -2.67
CA PHE A 90 -2.07 -7.38 -3.78
C PHE A 90 -2.16 -6.41 -4.97
N ILE A 91 -3.38 -6.06 -5.40
CA ILE A 91 -3.59 -5.13 -6.52
C ILE A 91 -3.02 -3.75 -6.18
N VAL A 92 -3.40 -3.20 -5.02
CA VAL A 92 -3.05 -1.84 -4.62
C VAL A 92 -1.56 -1.70 -4.31
N CYS A 93 -1.00 -2.56 -3.47
CA CYS A 93 0.38 -2.43 -3.00
C CYS A 93 1.38 -3.09 -3.94
N CYS A 94 1.15 -4.35 -4.33
CA CYS A 94 2.11 -5.08 -5.15
C CYS A 94 2.11 -4.56 -6.59
N VAL A 95 0.94 -4.39 -7.22
CA VAL A 95 0.91 -4.00 -8.63
C VAL A 95 0.94 -2.47 -8.79
N CYS A 96 -0.06 -1.77 -8.24
CA CYS A 96 -0.24 -0.36 -8.51
C CYS A 96 0.83 0.50 -7.83
N ALA A 97 1.00 0.39 -6.51
CA ALA A 97 1.92 1.24 -5.75
C ALA A 97 3.38 0.97 -6.12
N SER A 98 3.78 -0.30 -6.29
CA SER A 98 5.17 -0.64 -6.66
C SER A 98 5.57 -0.07 -8.02
N THR A 99 4.62 0.03 -8.95
CA THR A 99 4.84 0.61 -10.28
C THR A 99 4.72 2.13 -10.25
N SER A 100 3.66 2.66 -9.64
CA SER A 100 3.35 4.09 -9.64
C SER A 100 4.29 4.92 -8.78
N SER A 101 4.93 4.32 -7.76
CA SER A 101 5.95 4.99 -6.96
C SER A 101 7.12 5.46 -7.82
N GLU A 102 7.55 4.68 -8.81
CA GLU A 102 8.67 5.06 -9.68
C GLU A 102 8.30 6.22 -10.60
N PHE A 103 7.11 6.17 -11.18
CA PHE A 103 6.58 7.31 -11.94
C PHE A 103 6.45 8.56 -11.06
N ALA A 104 5.97 8.40 -9.82
CA ALA A 104 5.84 9.51 -8.87
C ALA A 104 7.22 10.08 -8.49
N GLN A 105 8.22 9.24 -8.21
CA GLN A 105 9.58 9.69 -7.89
C GLN A 105 10.22 10.42 -9.08
N GLN A 106 10.08 9.91 -10.30
CA GLN A 106 10.58 10.57 -11.50
C GLN A 106 9.92 11.94 -11.71
N PHE A 107 8.60 12.02 -11.56
CA PHE A 107 7.83 13.25 -11.71
C PHE A 107 8.18 14.27 -10.61
N LEU A 108 8.15 13.87 -9.35
CA LEU A 108 8.38 14.75 -8.20
C LEU A 108 9.84 15.21 -8.09
N SER A 109 10.80 14.40 -8.55
CA SER A 109 12.21 14.79 -8.63
C SER A 109 12.53 15.74 -9.79
N ARG A 110 11.52 16.11 -10.61
CA ARG A 110 11.67 16.92 -11.83
C ARG A 110 12.68 16.30 -12.81
N GLY A 111 12.65 14.98 -12.94
CA GLY A 111 13.55 14.23 -13.83
C GLY A 111 14.99 14.08 -13.33
N LYS A 112 15.30 14.45 -12.08
CA LYS A 112 16.63 14.21 -11.49
C LYS A 112 16.88 12.74 -11.18
N ARG A 113 15.83 11.96 -10.94
CA ARG A 113 15.89 10.53 -10.70
C ARG A 113 15.44 9.79 -11.97
N SER A 114 16.22 8.79 -12.38
CA SER A 114 15.89 7.92 -13.52
C SER A 114 14.90 6.84 -13.09
N PHE A 115 14.04 6.43 -14.01
CA PHE A 115 13.18 5.27 -13.82
C PHE A 115 14.02 4.00 -13.69
N ASP A 116 13.81 3.21 -12.64
CA ASP A 116 14.55 1.99 -12.37
C ASP A 116 13.61 0.80 -12.11
N VAL A 117 13.66 -0.19 -12.99
CA VAL A 117 12.85 -1.41 -12.89
C VAL A 117 13.20 -2.21 -11.63
N ASN A 118 14.44 -2.12 -11.14
CA ASN A 118 14.84 -2.81 -9.91
C ASN A 118 14.16 -2.22 -8.67
N ASP A 119 13.78 -0.93 -8.68
CA ASP A 119 12.98 -0.36 -7.60
C ASP A 119 11.56 -0.92 -7.62
N ILE A 120 10.96 -1.10 -8.80
CA ILE A 120 9.66 -1.78 -8.94
C ILE A 120 9.74 -3.21 -8.37
N LEU A 121 10.78 -3.96 -8.73
CA LEU A 121 10.96 -5.33 -8.24
C LEU A 121 11.20 -5.38 -6.73
N ALA A 122 11.96 -4.43 -6.17
CA ALA A 122 12.17 -4.32 -4.74
C ALA A 122 10.86 -3.99 -4.00
N ASN A 123 10.10 -3.01 -4.49
CA ASN A 123 8.79 -2.63 -3.95
C ASN A 123 7.82 -3.82 -3.99
N PHE A 124 7.74 -4.50 -5.13
CA PHE A 124 6.87 -5.66 -5.34
C PHE A 124 7.23 -6.80 -4.37
N SER A 125 8.53 -7.12 -4.25
CA SER A 125 9.02 -8.16 -3.33
C SER A 125 8.73 -7.81 -1.88
N GLY A 126 8.94 -6.54 -1.50
CA GLY A 126 8.59 -6.02 -0.19
C GLY A 126 7.10 -6.17 0.11
N SER A 127 6.24 -5.74 -0.82
CA SER A 127 4.80 -5.87 -0.67
C SER A 127 4.33 -7.32 -0.57
N LEU A 128 4.89 -8.25 -1.36
CA LEU A 128 4.58 -9.67 -1.23
C LEU A 128 4.93 -10.21 0.15
N LEU A 129 6.11 -9.86 0.68
CA LEU A 129 6.52 -10.24 2.03
C LEU A 129 5.57 -9.65 3.08
N GLY A 130 5.25 -8.37 2.96
CA GLY A 130 4.32 -7.68 3.85
C GLY A 130 2.92 -8.30 3.86
N LEU A 131 2.43 -8.72 2.69
CA LEU A 131 1.15 -9.42 2.56
C LEU A 131 1.17 -10.77 3.30
N GLY A 132 2.25 -11.53 3.16
CA GLY A 132 2.44 -12.79 3.89
C GLY A 132 2.52 -12.60 5.40
N ILE A 133 3.21 -11.56 5.87
CA ILE A 133 3.28 -11.20 7.29
C ILE A 133 1.90 -10.82 7.82
N ALA A 134 1.17 -9.96 7.10
CA ALA A 134 -0.18 -9.55 7.50
C ALA A 134 -1.14 -10.74 7.60
N TYR A 135 -1.06 -11.67 6.66
CA TYR A 135 -1.84 -12.92 6.70
C TYR A 135 -1.54 -13.72 7.97
N LYS A 136 -0.25 -13.94 8.29
CA LYS A 136 0.15 -14.67 9.50
C LYS A 136 -0.30 -13.98 10.80
N ILE A 137 -0.20 -12.65 10.86
CA ILE A 137 -0.65 -11.87 12.03
C ILE A 137 -2.16 -12.05 12.23
N GLU A 138 -2.96 -11.91 11.19
CA GLU A 138 -4.43 -12.08 11.29
C GLU A 138 -4.82 -13.50 11.71
N GLN A 139 -4.17 -14.53 11.17
CA GLN A 139 -4.41 -15.91 11.59
C GLN A 139 -4.12 -16.10 13.09
N GLN A 140 -3.02 -15.54 13.58
CA GLN A 140 -2.66 -15.62 14.99
C GLN A 140 -3.67 -14.87 15.88
N ILE A 141 -4.16 -13.70 15.42
CA ILE A 141 -5.21 -12.95 16.12
C ILE A 141 -6.48 -13.78 16.21
N GLN A 142 -6.96 -14.36 15.10
CA GLN A 142 -8.15 -15.20 15.05
C GLN A 142 -8.03 -16.41 15.99
N HIS A 143 -6.90 -17.12 15.94
CA HIS A 143 -6.63 -18.24 16.84
C HIS A 143 -6.68 -17.84 18.33
N ASN A 144 -6.16 -16.66 18.68
CA ASN A 144 -6.22 -16.17 20.07
C ASN A 144 -7.64 -15.79 20.51
N TYR A 145 -8.52 -15.40 19.59
CA TYR A 145 -9.92 -15.12 19.88
C TYR A 145 -10.74 -16.40 20.11
N GLU A 146 -10.48 -17.45 19.32
CA GLU A 146 -11.19 -18.73 19.46
C GLU A 146 -10.86 -19.48 20.75
N ASN A 147 -9.67 -19.24 21.33
CA ASN A 147 -9.19 -19.88 22.55
C ASN A 147 -9.39 -19.06 23.84
N ARG A 148 -10.18 -17.98 23.79
CA ARG A 148 -10.57 -17.18 24.96
C ARG A 148 -12.03 -17.40 25.31
#